data_AF-A0A5J6UDH2-F1
#
_entry.id   AF-A0A5J6UDH2-F1
#
_cell.length_a   1.000
_cell.length_b   1.000
_cell.length_c   1.000
_cell.angle_alpha   90.00
_cell.angle_beta   90.00
_cell.angle_gamma   90.00
#
_symmetry.space_group_name_H-M   'P 1'
#
loop_
_entity.id
_entity.type
_entity.pdbx_description
1 polymer ?
#
loop_
_entity_poly.entity_id
_entity_poly.type
_entity_poly.pdbx_seq_one_letter_code
_entity_poly.pdbx_strand_id
1 'polypeptide(L)' 'MAYRTRRTHIGLVGIIYIVIGLFVAWDRGYITVDLLGKLLSAVLAVILWFLVLLGVDLTIDT' A
#
# COMPACT_ATOMS: atom_id res chain seq x y z
N MET A 1 23.11 8.21 -30.42
CA MET A 1 22.38 7.04 -29.91
C MET A 1 21.25 7.55 -29.02
N ALA A 2 20.00 7.44 -29.45
CA ALA A 2 18.85 8.01 -28.72
C ALA A 2 18.26 6.95 -27.79
N TYR A 3 18.35 7.20 -26.48
CA TYR A 3 17.73 6.38 -25.44
C TYR A 3 16.21 6.51 -25.60
N ARG A 4 15.61 5.47 -26.17
CA ARG A 4 14.15 5.39 -26.35
C ARG A 4 13.55 5.07 -24.98
N THR A 5 13.18 6.11 -24.25
CA THR A 5 12.45 5.99 -22.99
C THR A 5 11.18 5.20 -23.24
N ARG A 6 11.17 3.90 -22.90
CA ARG A 6 9.93 3.13 -22.79
C ARG A 6 9.15 3.80 -21.66
N ARG A 7 8.25 4.70 -22.02
CA ARG A 7 7.08 5.01 -21.20
C ARG A 7 6.31 3.70 -21.11
N THR A 8 6.66 2.90 -20.11
CA THR A 8 5.83 1.79 -19.66
C THR A 8 4.57 2.47 -19.14
N HIS A 9 3.63 2.76 -20.04
CA HIS A 9 2.25 2.96 -19.66
C HIS A 9 1.96 1.76 -18.80
N ILE A 10 1.73 1.99 -17.51
CA ILE A 10 1.07 1.04 -16.64
C ILE A 10 -0.33 0.95 -17.26
N GLY A 11 -0.44 0.14 -18.31
CA GLY A 11 -1.66 -0.05 -19.06
C GLY A 11 -2.66 -0.71 -18.11
N LEU A 12 -3.93 -0.63 -18.46
CA LEU A 12 -5.03 -1.28 -17.74
C LEU A 12 -4.68 -2.69 -17.21
N VAL A 13 -3.85 -3.44 -17.92
CA VAL A 13 -3.30 -4.74 -17.51
C VAL A 13 -2.58 -4.70 -16.16
N GLY A 14 -1.75 -3.69 -15.89
CA GLY A 14 -1.06 -3.54 -14.60
C GLY A 14 -2.03 -3.22 -13.46
N ILE A 15 -3.04 -2.39 -13.72
CA ILE A 15 -4.09 -2.06 -12.74
C ILE A 15 -4.92 -3.31 -12.44
N ILE A 16 -5.35 -4.04 -13.47
CA ILE A 16 -6.10 -5.29 -13.34
C ILE A 16 -5.27 -6.33 -12.57
N TYR A 17 -3.97 -6.44 -12.84
CA TYR A 17 -3.09 -7.35 -12.10
C TYR A 17 -3.01 -7.00 -10.62
N ILE A 18 -2.95 -5.71 -10.26
CA ILE A 18 -2.96 -5.25 -8.86
C ILE A 18 -4.31 -5.58 -8.19
N VAL A 19 -5.42 -5.31 -8.88
CA VAL A 19 -6.77 -5.59 -8.35
C VAL A 19 -6.98 -7.10 -8.15
N ILE A 20 -6.56 -7.92 -9.10
CA ILE A 20 -6.66 -9.38 -9.00
C ILE A 20 -5.72 -9.91 -7.92
N GLY A 21 -4.49 -9.41 -7.81
CA GLY A 21 -3.58 -9.79 -6.72
C GLY A 21 -4.15 -9.47 -5.34
N LEU A 22 -4.80 -8.32 -5.19
CA LEU A 22 -5.49 -7.91 -3.97
C LEU A 22 -6.68 -8.82 -3.66
N PHE A 23 -7.48 -9.16 -4.67
CA PHE A 23 -8.65 -10.02 -4.52
C PHE A 23 -8.26 -11.48 -4.24
N VAL A 24 -7.25 -12.00 -4.92
CA VAL A 24 -6.70 -13.36 -4.70
C VAL A 24 -6.06 -13.48 -3.31
N ALA A 25 -5.37 -12.45 -2.83
CA ALA A 25 -4.86 -12.43 -1.45
C ALA A 25 -6.00 -12.48 -0.42
N TRP A 26 -7.16 -11.89 -0.74
CA TRP A 26 -8.37 -11.91 0.08
C TRP A 26 -9.11 -13.26 0.02
N ASP A 27 -9.30 -13.79 -1.19
CA ASP A 27 -10.09 -15.00 -1.49
C ASP A 27 -9.38 -16.29 -1.05
N ARG A 28 -8.05 -16.34 -1.19
CA ARG A 28 -7.26 -17.56 -0.97
C ARG A 28 -7.08 -17.93 0.50
N GLY A 29 -7.71 -17.20 1.43
CA GLY A 29 -7.83 -17.58 2.85
C GLY A 29 -6.50 -17.67 3.63
N TYR A 30 -5.38 -17.28 3.03
CA TYR A 30 -4.08 -17.20 3.70
C TYR A 30 -3.97 -16.00 4.65
N ILE A 31 -4.85 -15.00 4.44
CA ILE A 31 -5.03 -13.82 5.27
C ILE A 31 -6.39 -13.96 5.94
N THR A 32 -6.42 -14.54 7.14
CA THR A 32 -7.51 -14.31 8.08
C THR A 32 -7.65 -12.79 8.28
N VAL A 33 -8.86 -12.28 8.53
CA VAL A 33 -9.11 -10.86 8.85
C VAL A 33 -8.10 -10.30 9.89
N ASP A 34 -7.66 -11.18 10.80
CA ASP A 34 -6.61 -10.93 11.80
C ASP A 34 -5.23 -10.60 11.20
N LEU A 35 -4.79 -11.34 10.18
CA LEU A 35 -3.53 -11.11 9.46
C LEU A 35 -3.58 -9.83 8.62
N LEU A 36 -4.74 -9.53 7.99
CA LEU A 36 -4.93 -8.28 7.25
C LEU A 36 -4.87 -7.09 8.20
N GLY A 37 -5.56 -7.21 9.34
CA GLY A 37 -5.54 -6.22 10.41
C GLY A 37 -4.14 -6.01 10.98
N LYS A 38 -3.38 -7.09 11.21
CA LYS A 38 -1.96 -7.02 11.62
C LYS A 38 -1.08 -6.34 10.59
N LEU A 39 -1.25 -6.66 9.31
CA LEU A 39 -0.46 -6.06 8.23
C LEU A 39 -0.77 -4.55 8.10
N LEU A 40 -2.05 -4.18 8.13
CA LEU A 40 -2.48 -2.78 8.17
C LEU A 40 -1.95 -2.06 9.41
N SER A 41 -2.00 -2.70 10.58
CA SER A 41 -1.48 -2.14 11.83
C SER A 41 0.04 -1.93 11.77
N ALA A 42 0.79 -2.87 11.20
CA ALA A 42 2.22 -2.75 11.00
C ALA A 42 2.57 -1.59 10.05
N VAL A 43 1.86 -1.48 8.92
CA VAL A 43 2.02 -0.35 7.98
C VAL A 43 1.68 0.98 8.66
N LEU A 44 0.57 1.02 9.40
CA LEU A 44 0.14 2.20 10.14
C LEU A 44 1.16 2.60 11.22
N ALA A 45 1.75 1.63 11.93
CA ALA A 45 2.79 1.87 12.93
C ALA A 45 4.06 2.47 12.30
N VAL A 46 4.48 2.00 11.12
CA VAL A 46 5.61 2.58 10.39
C VAL A 46 5.29 4.01 9.93
N ILE A 47 4.07 4.24 9.42
CA ILE A 47 3.62 5.59 9.04
C ILE A 47 3.59 6.50 10.26
N LEU A 48 3.00 6.05 11.38
CA LEU A 48 2.96 6.82 12.62
C LEU A 48 4.35 7.13 13.14
N TRP A 49 5.28 6.18 13.11
CA TRP A 49 6.66 6.43 13.51
C TRP A 49 7.30 7.52 12.65
N PHE A 50 7.10 7.46 11.32
CA PHE A 50 7.58 8.50 10.41
C PHE A 50 6.90 9.84 10.66
N LEU A 51 5.60 9.84 10.97
CA LEU A 51 4.78 11.02 11.23
C LEU A 51 5.17 11.72 12.55
N VAL A 52 5.47 10.91 13.58
CA VAL A 52 6.05 11.35 14.86
C VAL A 52 7.43 11.94 14.64
N LEU A 53 8.29 11.30 13.83
CA LEU A 53 9.60 11.85 13.48
C LEU A 53 9.53 13.12 12.63
N LEU A 54 8.49 13.25 11.80
CA LEU A 54 8.23 14.45 10.99
C LEU A 54 7.67 15.61 11.83
N GLY A 55 7.37 15.38 13.12
CA GLY A 55 6.82 16.41 14.00
C GLY A 55 5.40 16.81 13.64
N VAL A 56 4.65 15.96 12.93
CA VAL A 56 3.22 16.15 12.74
C VAL A 56 2.55 15.82 14.07
N ASP A 57 2.51 16.83 14.92
CA ASP A 57 1.71 16.84 16.12
C ASP A 57 0.24 16.79 15.66
N LEU A 58 -0.42 15.64 15.84
CA LEU A 58 -1.88 15.55 15.73
C LEU A 58 -2.49 16.27 16.94
N THR A 59 -2.25 17.57 17.05
CA THR A 59 -3.01 18.45 17.95
C THR A 59 -4.41 18.58 17.32
N ILE A 60 -5.32 17.72 17.78
CA ILE A 60 -6.75 18.02 17.75
C ILE A 60 -6.94 19.13 18.80
N ASP A 61 -6.82 20.38 18.33
CA ASP A 61 -7.18 21.55 19.12
C ASP A 61 -8.72 21.55 19.25
N THR A 62 -9.20 21.47 20.49
CA THR A 62 -10.62 21.57 20.87
C THR A 62 -10.85 22.89 21.59
#